data_AF-A0A2N3FYR3-F1
#
_entry.id   AF-A0A2N3FYR3-F1
#
_cell.length_a   1.000
_cell.length_b   1.000
_cell.length_c   1.000
_cell.angle_alpha   90.00
_cell.angle_beta   90.00
_cell.angle_gamma   90.00
#
_symmetry.space_group_name_H-M   'P 1'
#
loop_
_entity.id
_entity.type
_entity.pdbx_description
1 polymer ?
#
loop_
_entity_poly.entity_id
_entity_poly.type
_entity_poly.pdbx_seq_one_letter_code
_entity_poly.pdbx_strand_id
1 'polypeptide(L)'
;MPEISTWAAHANREPSAALIGAMQDWWTLTAGDEPELFTTDPGPLTCVWRTGPFHTLILEHVDRAAHKRRRPVLFVSRNACDAPPDGDHGQTPMSRVLSADPYGPQKLRVEHSAPQSSLVYAFAKAAEDPQLLVVTAVTEAEFSDPEYYHEHSSTHMSALKGGVVLPFLAVPSLDDSPAAREATADREELLRAHGYSSYTIDLDFNKLTAGDHQNLALLLEDVCDEISSIKADAEARVLSSSPLWPMIVVRTSQTWEYAREHVPSIEYARRP
;
A
#
# COMPACT_ATOMS: atom_id res chain seq x y z
N MET A 1 -7.95 -11.17 -28.70
CA MET A 1 -7.18 -12.28 -28.08
C MET A 1 -7.58 -12.32 -26.62
N PRO A 2 -7.74 -13.49 -25.97
CA PRO A 2 -7.91 -13.48 -24.52
C PRO A 2 -6.62 -12.90 -23.92
N GLU A 3 -6.73 -11.74 -23.27
CA GLU A 3 -5.62 -11.23 -22.45
C GLU A 3 -5.42 -12.23 -21.33
N ILE A 4 -4.29 -12.93 -21.37
CA ILE A 4 -3.87 -13.80 -20.28
C ILE A 4 -3.43 -12.85 -19.15
N SER A 5 -4.38 -12.53 -18.26
CA SER A 5 -4.15 -11.76 -17.04
C SER A 5 -3.47 -12.66 -16.01
N THR A 6 -2.23 -13.07 -16.24
CA THR A 6 -1.54 -13.94 -15.28
C THR A 6 -1.07 -13.14 -14.08
N TRP A 7 -1.95 -13.03 -13.09
CA TRP A 7 -1.53 -12.96 -11.69
C TRP A 7 -0.86 -14.30 -11.37
N ALA A 8 0.47 -14.29 -11.39
CA ALA A 8 1.29 -15.49 -11.22
C ALA A 8 2.06 -15.43 -9.91
N ALA A 9 1.99 -16.53 -9.15
CA ALA A 9 2.87 -16.76 -8.02
C ALA A 9 4.31 -17.04 -8.49
N HIS A 10 5.30 -16.71 -7.66
CA HIS A 10 6.71 -16.92 -7.99
C HIS A 10 7.36 -17.94 -7.05
N ALA A 11 8.07 -18.92 -7.64
CA ALA A 11 8.73 -19.98 -6.87
C ALA A 11 9.89 -19.50 -5.97
N ASN A 12 10.61 -18.44 -6.36
CA ASN A 12 11.70 -17.90 -5.55
C ASN A 12 11.14 -16.85 -4.59
N ARG A 13 10.86 -17.21 -3.33
CA ARG A 13 10.17 -16.32 -2.38
C ARG A 13 11.12 -15.35 -1.69
N GLU A 14 12.28 -15.82 -1.24
CA GLU A 14 13.17 -15.03 -0.39
C GLU A 14 13.98 -13.99 -1.18
N PRO A 15 13.91 -12.69 -0.82
CA PRO A 15 14.85 -11.71 -1.32
C PRO A 15 16.26 -12.02 -0.80
N SER A 16 17.28 -11.72 -1.61
CA SER A 16 18.67 -11.93 -1.17
C SER A 16 19.03 -10.96 -0.04
N ALA A 17 19.95 -11.38 0.84
CA ALA A 17 20.48 -10.50 1.88
C ALA A 17 21.09 -9.20 1.31
N ALA A 18 21.66 -9.27 0.11
CA ALA A 18 22.19 -8.09 -0.58
C ALA A 18 21.08 -7.11 -0.98
N LEU A 19 19.93 -7.60 -1.47
CA LEU A 19 18.79 -6.75 -1.79
C LEU A 19 18.20 -6.12 -0.52
N ILE A 20 18.03 -6.90 0.55
CA ILE A 20 17.54 -6.38 1.83
C ILE A 20 18.49 -5.32 2.40
N GLY A 21 19.80 -5.52 2.31
CA GLY A 21 20.80 -4.52 2.70
C GLY A 21 20.65 -3.21 1.90
N ALA A 22 20.52 -3.32 0.57
CA ALA A 22 20.35 -2.15 -0.29
C ALA A 22 19.02 -1.40 -0.03
N MET A 23 17.96 -2.12 0.34
CA MET A 23 16.70 -1.53 0.79
C MET A 23 16.86 -0.78 2.13
N GLN A 24 17.53 -1.39 3.11
CA GLN A 24 17.83 -0.72 4.39
C GLN A 24 18.67 0.56 4.18
N ASP A 25 19.66 0.51 3.28
CA ASP A 25 20.47 1.67 2.93
C ASP A 25 19.60 2.77 2.29
N TRP A 26 18.70 2.39 1.37
CA TRP A 26 17.76 3.33 0.75
C TRP A 26 16.82 3.95 1.78
N TRP A 27 16.25 3.15 2.68
CA TRP A 27 15.39 3.62 3.78
C TRP A 27 16.10 4.66 4.65
N THR A 28 17.35 4.39 5.02
CA THR A 28 18.17 5.27 5.85
C THR A 28 18.40 6.63 5.19
N LEU A 29 18.47 6.67 3.85
CA LEU A 29 18.60 7.90 3.07
C LEU A 29 17.27 8.66 2.87
N THR A 30 16.12 7.98 2.98
CA THR A 30 14.78 8.61 2.80
C THR A 30 14.08 8.98 4.10
N ALA A 31 14.35 8.29 5.20
CA ALA A 31 13.57 8.36 6.44
C ALA A 31 14.29 9.11 7.59
N GLY A 32 15.50 9.62 7.35
CA GLY A 32 16.24 10.43 8.32
C GLY A 32 15.76 11.89 8.41
N ASP A 33 16.25 12.63 9.41
CA ASP A 33 15.92 14.05 9.66
C ASP A 33 16.34 14.99 8.51
N GLU A 34 17.33 14.58 7.70
CA GLU A 34 17.83 15.27 6.50
C GLU A 34 17.88 14.27 5.33
N PRO A 35 16.75 13.99 4.67
CA PRO A 35 16.67 12.96 3.64
C PRO A 35 17.47 13.33 2.39
N GLU A 36 18.65 12.71 2.22
CA GLU A 36 19.62 13.03 1.16
C GLU A 36 19.10 12.69 -0.25
N LEU A 37 18.12 11.77 -0.36
CA LEU A 37 17.58 11.28 -1.63
C LEU A 37 16.83 12.34 -2.46
N PHE A 38 16.36 13.43 -1.84
CA PHE A 38 15.66 14.52 -2.56
C PHE A 38 16.57 15.38 -3.45
N THR A 39 17.89 15.22 -3.37
CA THR A 39 18.83 15.99 -4.19
C THR A 39 19.08 15.37 -5.58
N THR A 40 18.80 14.07 -5.74
CA THR A 40 19.11 13.31 -6.97
C THR A 40 17.88 12.75 -7.71
N ASP A 41 16.68 12.76 -7.11
CA ASP A 41 15.37 12.65 -7.81
C ASP A 41 14.56 13.93 -7.59
N PRO A 42 14.49 14.85 -8.56
CA PRO A 42 13.55 15.96 -8.45
C PRO A 42 12.13 15.39 -8.52
N GLY A 43 11.34 15.63 -7.48
CA GLY A 43 9.95 15.22 -7.39
C GLY A 43 9.23 16.01 -6.29
N PRO A 44 7.90 15.89 -6.19
CA PRO A 44 7.10 16.64 -5.22
C PRO A 44 7.55 16.38 -3.79
N LEU A 45 7.88 17.44 -3.06
CA LEU A 45 8.35 17.36 -1.68
C LEU A 45 7.19 17.27 -0.68
N THR A 46 5.97 17.54 -1.13
CA THR A 46 4.77 17.41 -0.30
C THR A 46 4.06 16.07 -0.51
N CYS A 47 4.53 15.23 -1.44
CA CYS A 47 3.90 13.95 -1.71
C CYS A 47 4.22 12.94 -0.60
N VAL A 48 3.17 12.48 0.09
CA VAL A 48 3.29 11.53 1.20
C VAL A 48 3.98 10.22 0.82
N TRP A 49 3.84 9.76 -0.44
CA TRP A 49 4.53 8.56 -0.93
C TRP A 49 6.04 8.71 -1.04
N ARG A 50 6.55 9.95 -1.03
CA ARG A 50 7.98 10.25 -1.06
C ARG A 50 8.52 10.69 0.28
N THR A 51 7.70 11.29 1.13
CA THR A 51 8.17 11.96 2.36
C THR A 51 7.61 11.38 3.66
N GLY A 52 6.48 10.66 3.60
CA GLY A 52 5.88 10.05 4.77
C GLY A 52 6.54 8.69 5.04
N PRO A 53 7.06 8.42 6.26
CA PRO A 53 7.77 7.17 6.54
C PRO A 53 6.90 5.93 6.29
N PHE A 54 5.62 5.98 6.69
CA PHE A 54 4.69 4.87 6.47
C PHE A 54 4.50 4.55 4.98
N HIS A 55 4.19 5.56 4.17
CA HIS A 55 3.97 5.38 2.74
C HIS A 55 5.26 5.02 1.99
N THR A 56 6.39 5.60 2.39
CA THR A 56 7.70 5.36 1.77
C THR A 56 8.12 3.90 1.98
N LEU A 57 7.85 3.33 3.16
CA LEU A 57 8.09 1.92 3.43
C LEU A 57 7.19 1.03 2.57
N ILE A 58 5.90 1.33 2.51
CA ILE A 58 4.95 0.62 1.66
C ILE A 58 5.40 0.69 0.20
N LEU A 59 5.77 1.87 -0.28
CA LEU A 59 6.25 2.13 -1.63
C LEU A 59 7.43 1.22 -1.97
N GLU A 60 8.47 1.24 -1.14
CA GLU A 60 9.68 0.44 -1.36
C GLU A 60 9.38 -1.06 -1.45
N HIS A 61 8.61 -1.56 -0.48
CA HIS A 61 8.34 -2.99 -0.36
C HIS A 61 7.37 -3.50 -1.42
N VAL A 62 6.34 -2.72 -1.75
CA VAL A 62 5.42 -3.09 -2.82
C VAL A 62 6.08 -2.95 -4.19
N ASP A 63 6.89 -1.91 -4.42
CA ASP A 63 7.66 -1.78 -5.66
C ASP A 63 8.60 -2.99 -5.83
N ARG A 64 9.31 -3.43 -4.79
CA ARG A 64 10.09 -4.68 -4.82
C ARG A 64 9.24 -5.89 -5.22
N ALA A 65 8.11 -6.11 -4.57
CA ALA A 65 7.24 -7.26 -4.81
C ALA A 65 6.64 -7.25 -6.23
N ALA A 66 6.28 -6.07 -6.73
CA ALA A 66 5.68 -5.85 -8.03
C ALA A 66 6.70 -5.87 -9.17
N HIS A 67 7.90 -5.33 -8.95
CA HIS A 67 8.99 -5.29 -9.92
C HIS A 67 9.37 -6.70 -10.37
N LYS A 68 9.53 -7.62 -9.40
CA LYS A 68 9.76 -9.05 -9.65
C LYS A 68 8.68 -9.68 -10.53
N ARG A 69 7.42 -9.26 -10.35
CA ARG A 69 6.23 -9.77 -11.04
C ARG A 69 5.89 -9.02 -12.32
N ARG A 70 6.65 -7.97 -12.66
CA ARG A 70 6.36 -7.01 -13.76
C ARG A 70 4.92 -6.48 -13.69
N ARG A 71 4.44 -6.26 -12.47
CA ARG A 71 3.08 -5.80 -12.18
C ARG A 71 3.04 -4.27 -12.22
N PRO A 72 2.21 -3.64 -13.05
CA PRO A 72 1.99 -2.20 -12.95
C PRO A 72 1.35 -1.88 -11.59
N VAL A 73 1.90 -0.89 -10.91
CA VAL A 73 1.40 -0.41 -9.62
C VAL A 73 0.92 1.04 -9.75
N LEU A 74 -0.18 1.36 -9.09
CA LEU A 74 -0.63 2.72 -8.84
C LEU A 74 -0.74 2.94 -7.33
N PHE A 75 -0.07 3.96 -6.82
CA PHE A 75 -0.14 4.36 -5.43
C PHE A 75 -1.17 5.47 -5.27
N VAL A 76 -2.12 5.31 -4.36
CA VAL A 76 -3.20 6.28 -4.12
C VAL A 76 -3.08 6.81 -2.71
N SER A 77 -3.13 8.13 -2.57
CA SER A 77 -3.30 8.79 -1.27
C SER A 77 -4.40 9.83 -1.33
N ARG A 78 -4.96 10.19 -0.18
CA ARG A 78 -5.98 11.25 -0.15
C ARG A 78 -5.37 12.63 -0.37
N ASN A 79 -4.20 12.90 0.20
CA ASN A 79 -3.54 14.20 0.14
C ASN A 79 -3.15 14.60 -1.27
N ALA A 80 -3.45 15.83 -1.66
CA ALA A 80 -2.80 16.45 -2.82
C ALA A 80 -1.31 16.67 -2.54
N CYS A 81 -0.52 16.83 -3.60
CA CYS A 81 0.87 17.26 -3.51
C CYS A 81 1.20 18.32 -4.58
N ASP A 82 2.44 18.80 -4.54
CA ASP A 82 3.05 19.80 -5.42
C ASP A 82 3.61 19.21 -6.73
N ALA A 83 3.11 18.05 -7.17
CA ALA A 83 3.57 17.43 -8.40
C ALA A 83 3.34 18.36 -9.60
N PRO A 84 4.25 18.34 -10.59
CA PRO A 84 4.06 19.06 -11.85
C PRO A 84 2.79 18.59 -12.59
N PRO A 85 2.28 19.39 -13.55
CA PRO A 85 1.03 19.07 -14.27
C PRO A 85 1.04 17.75 -15.05
N ASP A 86 2.21 17.21 -15.39
CA ASP A 86 2.39 15.91 -16.02
C ASP A 86 2.36 14.74 -15.02
N GLY A 87 2.21 15.04 -13.72
CA GLY A 87 2.07 14.06 -12.65
C GLY A 87 3.37 13.35 -12.29
N ASP A 88 4.54 13.92 -12.62
CA ASP A 88 5.82 13.25 -12.36
C ASP A 88 6.15 13.20 -10.86
N HIS A 89 6.38 11.99 -10.35
CA HIS A 89 6.76 11.71 -8.96
C HIS A 89 8.19 11.17 -8.82
N GLY A 90 8.97 11.20 -9.91
CA GLY A 90 10.30 10.62 -9.98
C GLY A 90 10.27 9.12 -10.27
N GLN A 91 11.33 8.42 -9.88
CA GLN A 91 11.47 6.99 -10.15
C GLN A 91 11.03 6.13 -8.96
N THR A 92 10.69 4.88 -9.23
CA THR A 92 10.40 3.92 -8.17
C THR A 92 11.66 3.53 -7.39
N PRO A 93 11.55 3.10 -6.12
CA PRO A 93 12.72 2.70 -5.33
C PRO A 93 13.59 1.63 -5.98
N MET A 94 13.00 0.59 -6.59
CA MET A 94 13.74 -0.47 -7.27
C MET A 94 14.50 0.02 -8.49
N SER A 95 14.06 1.10 -9.14
CA SER A 95 14.82 1.74 -10.22
C SER A 95 16.18 2.29 -9.74
N ARG A 96 16.30 2.59 -8.44
CA ARG A 96 17.53 3.05 -7.80
C ARG A 96 18.30 1.91 -7.15
N VAL A 97 17.60 1.04 -6.43
CA VAL A 97 18.20 -0.11 -5.72
C VAL A 97 18.78 -1.12 -6.72
N LEU A 98 18.15 -1.32 -7.87
CA LEU A 98 18.58 -2.25 -8.92
C LEU A 98 19.21 -1.49 -10.11
N SER A 99 20.39 -0.91 -9.91
CA SER A 99 21.07 -0.08 -10.93
C SER A 99 21.42 -0.78 -12.25
N ALA A 100 21.40 -2.12 -12.28
CA ALA A 100 21.65 -2.93 -13.48
C ALA A 100 20.37 -3.60 -14.03
N ASP A 101 19.18 -3.13 -13.65
CA ASP A 101 17.92 -3.72 -14.11
C ASP A 101 17.79 -3.60 -15.65
N PRO A 102 17.66 -4.72 -16.39
CA PRO A 102 17.62 -4.70 -17.85
C PRO A 102 16.37 -4.01 -18.43
N TYR A 103 15.38 -3.68 -17.61
CA TYR A 103 14.14 -3.00 -18.04
C TYR A 103 14.23 -1.48 -17.91
N GLY A 104 15.30 -0.96 -17.30
CA GLY A 104 15.52 0.46 -17.12
C GLY A 104 14.65 1.09 -16.03
N PRO A 105 14.81 2.40 -15.80
CA PRO A 105 14.10 3.10 -14.73
C PRO A 105 12.60 3.15 -14.99
N GLN A 106 11.82 2.93 -13.92
CA GLN A 106 10.36 3.01 -13.92
C GLN A 106 9.90 4.28 -13.23
N LYS A 107 8.91 4.95 -13.81
CA LYS A 107 8.27 6.12 -13.20
C LYS A 107 7.37 5.70 -12.05
N LEU A 108 7.43 6.44 -10.96
CA LEU A 108 6.51 6.31 -9.83
C LEU A 108 5.13 6.85 -10.25
N ARG A 109 4.12 5.97 -10.23
CA ARG A 109 2.72 6.33 -10.53
C ARG A 109 1.98 6.58 -9.24
N VAL A 110 1.60 7.84 -9.02
CA VAL A 110 0.83 8.26 -7.85
C VAL A 110 -0.39 9.05 -8.31
N GLU A 111 -1.54 8.79 -7.69
CA GLU A 111 -2.75 9.59 -7.85
C GLU A 111 -3.30 10.03 -6.49
N HIS A 112 -3.93 11.20 -6.47
CA HIS A 112 -4.44 11.82 -5.24
C HIS A 112 -5.97 11.93 -5.30
N SER A 113 -6.65 11.38 -4.29
CA SER A 113 -8.10 11.18 -4.35
C SER A 113 -8.93 12.32 -3.76
N ALA A 114 -8.34 13.30 -3.07
CA ALA A 114 -9.11 14.35 -2.39
C ALA A 114 -10.14 15.01 -3.34
N PRO A 115 -11.40 15.16 -2.89
CA PRO A 115 -11.90 14.95 -1.53
C PRO A 115 -12.41 13.54 -1.22
N GLN A 116 -12.27 12.56 -2.11
CA GLN A 116 -12.77 11.19 -1.94
C GLN A 116 -11.87 10.33 -1.04
N SER A 117 -12.44 9.33 -0.37
CA SER A 117 -11.66 8.26 0.30
C SER A 117 -10.67 7.62 -0.68
N SER A 118 -9.41 7.45 -0.25
CA SER A 118 -8.36 6.86 -1.06
C SER A 118 -8.67 5.39 -1.40
N LEU A 119 -9.34 4.67 -0.50
CA LEU A 119 -9.77 3.29 -0.73
C LEU A 119 -10.88 3.20 -1.77
N VAL A 120 -11.89 4.07 -1.70
CA VAL A 120 -12.97 4.11 -2.70
C VAL A 120 -12.41 4.49 -4.08
N TYR A 121 -11.50 5.47 -4.13
CA TYR A 121 -10.82 5.85 -5.37
C TYR A 121 -9.98 4.70 -5.93
N ALA A 122 -9.28 3.96 -5.06
CA ALA A 122 -8.49 2.81 -5.47
C ALA A 122 -9.35 1.71 -6.13
N PHE A 123 -10.56 1.47 -5.63
CA PHE A 123 -11.49 0.54 -6.28
C PHE A 123 -11.86 0.96 -7.70
N ALA A 124 -12.16 2.25 -7.89
CA ALA A 124 -12.47 2.77 -9.22
C ALA A 124 -11.30 2.56 -10.19
N LYS A 125 -10.07 2.83 -9.74
CA LYS A 125 -8.85 2.66 -10.54
C LYS A 125 -8.54 1.20 -10.85
N ALA A 126 -8.70 0.31 -9.88
CA ALA A 126 -8.53 -1.11 -10.11
C ALA A 126 -9.53 -1.63 -11.14
N ALA A 127 -10.79 -1.16 -11.13
CA ALA A 127 -11.80 -1.60 -12.08
C ALA A 127 -11.47 -1.27 -13.56
N GLU A 128 -10.63 -0.27 -13.81
CA GLU A 128 -10.26 0.20 -15.16
C GLU A 128 -9.24 -0.71 -15.86
N ASP A 129 -8.37 -1.40 -15.12
CA ASP A 129 -7.25 -2.17 -15.68
C ASP A 129 -7.08 -3.53 -14.98
N PRO A 130 -7.30 -4.68 -15.67
CA PRO A 130 -7.18 -6.03 -15.10
C PRO A 130 -5.79 -6.38 -14.58
N GLN A 131 -4.76 -5.68 -15.04
CA GLN A 131 -3.38 -5.91 -14.64
C GLN A 131 -2.92 -5.03 -13.48
N LEU A 132 -3.69 -4.01 -13.10
CA LEU A 132 -3.24 -3.00 -12.14
C LEU A 132 -3.30 -3.52 -10.70
N LEU A 133 -2.21 -3.35 -9.96
CA LEU A 133 -2.22 -3.37 -8.51
C LEU A 133 -2.36 -1.93 -8.02
N VAL A 134 -3.41 -1.62 -7.28
CA VAL A 134 -3.61 -0.30 -6.67
C VAL A 134 -3.33 -0.40 -5.18
N VAL A 135 -2.44 0.43 -4.68
CA VAL A 135 -2.01 0.41 -3.27
C VAL A 135 -2.50 1.69 -2.62
N THR A 136 -3.10 1.55 -1.44
CA THR A 136 -3.58 2.69 -0.65
C THR A 136 -3.30 2.46 0.82
N ALA A 137 -3.11 3.54 1.56
CA ALA A 137 -2.96 3.56 3.00
C ALA A 137 -4.15 4.29 3.63
N VAL A 138 -4.75 3.70 4.67
CA VAL A 138 -5.89 4.25 5.40
C VAL A 138 -5.73 4.02 6.90
N THR A 139 -6.19 4.98 7.71
CA THR A 139 -6.21 4.82 9.18
C THR A 139 -7.41 3.97 9.58
N GLU A 140 -7.37 3.40 10.78
CA GLU A 140 -8.56 2.76 11.37
C GLU A 140 -9.78 3.69 11.45
N ALA A 141 -9.53 4.98 11.73
CA ALA A 141 -10.56 6.01 11.78
C ALA A 141 -11.17 6.30 10.40
N GLU A 142 -10.33 6.43 9.35
CA GLU A 142 -10.81 6.60 7.97
C GLU A 142 -11.56 5.36 7.48
N PHE A 143 -11.06 4.16 7.79
CA PHE A 143 -11.73 2.92 7.37
C PHE A 143 -13.13 2.78 8.00
N SER A 144 -13.23 3.17 9.27
CA SER A 144 -14.48 3.08 10.05
C SER A 144 -15.35 4.34 9.93
N ASP A 145 -15.00 5.29 9.06
CA ASP A 145 -15.76 6.52 8.85
C ASP A 145 -17.19 6.18 8.40
N PRO A 146 -18.24 6.56 9.15
CA PRO A 146 -19.63 6.26 8.81
C PRO A 146 -20.06 6.78 7.44
N GLU A 147 -19.43 7.84 6.91
CA GLU A 147 -19.73 8.42 5.60
C GLU A 147 -19.40 7.43 4.47
N TYR A 148 -18.26 6.74 4.59
CA TYR A 148 -17.72 5.85 3.55
C TYR A 148 -17.71 4.37 3.95
N TYR A 149 -18.20 4.02 5.15
CA TYR A 149 -18.06 2.69 5.75
C TYR A 149 -18.46 1.56 4.80
N HIS A 150 -19.63 1.69 4.17
CA HIS A 150 -20.13 0.67 3.24
C HIS A 150 -19.34 0.60 1.92
N GLU A 151 -18.72 1.71 1.50
CA GLU A 151 -17.91 1.80 0.28
C GLU A 151 -16.50 1.23 0.46
N HIS A 152 -16.09 0.93 1.69
CA HIS A 152 -14.81 0.28 2.00
C HIS A 152 -14.86 -1.25 1.88
N SER A 153 -16.01 -1.83 1.55
CA SER A 153 -16.17 -3.26 1.35
C SER A 153 -15.37 -3.76 0.13
N SER A 154 -14.68 -4.88 0.30
CA SER A 154 -13.96 -5.57 -0.79
C SER A 154 -14.89 -6.09 -1.90
N THR A 155 -16.21 -6.08 -1.71
CA THR A 155 -17.20 -6.44 -2.74
C THR A 155 -17.13 -5.57 -3.99
N HIS A 156 -16.48 -4.40 -3.90
CA HIS A 156 -16.18 -3.55 -5.05
C HIS A 156 -15.05 -4.12 -5.94
N MET A 157 -14.27 -5.10 -5.47
CA MET A 157 -13.27 -5.81 -6.27
C MET A 157 -13.88 -7.06 -6.93
N SER A 158 -13.57 -7.24 -8.21
CA SER A 158 -13.93 -8.46 -8.95
C SER A 158 -12.73 -9.41 -9.07
N ALA A 159 -12.94 -10.67 -8.72
CA ALA A 159 -11.92 -11.69 -8.92
C ALA A 159 -11.72 -12.04 -10.41
N LEU A 160 -12.70 -11.76 -11.27
CA LEU A 160 -12.64 -12.04 -12.71
C LEU A 160 -12.31 -10.81 -13.57
N LYS A 161 -12.61 -9.61 -13.09
CA LYS A 161 -12.50 -8.36 -13.86
C LYS A 161 -11.74 -7.32 -13.08
N GLY A 162 -11.09 -6.40 -13.79
CA GLY A 162 -10.32 -5.35 -13.14
C GLY A 162 -9.14 -5.90 -12.34
N GLY A 163 -8.33 -4.97 -11.86
CA GLY A 163 -7.14 -5.19 -11.09
C GLY A 163 -7.45 -5.59 -9.66
N VAL A 164 -6.55 -5.23 -8.74
CA VAL A 164 -6.65 -5.56 -7.33
C VAL A 164 -6.25 -4.34 -6.52
N VAL A 165 -7.01 -4.06 -5.46
CA VAL A 165 -6.60 -3.10 -4.45
C VAL A 165 -5.93 -3.85 -3.31
N LEU A 166 -4.75 -3.40 -2.90
CA LEU A 166 -4.05 -3.85 -1.69
C LEU A 166 -4.02 -2.70 -0.68
N PRO A 167 -4.96 -2.69 0.30
CA PRO A 167 -4.97 -1.67 1.33
C PRO A 167 -3.96 -1.98 2.44
N PHE A 168 -3.34 -0.93 2.96
CA PHE A 168 -2.59 -0.93 4.21
C PHE A 168 -3.38 -0.16 5.26
N LEU A 169 -3.76 -0.85 6.34
CA LEU A 169 -4.47 -0.27 7.47
C LEU A 169 -3.47 0.04 8.58
N ALA A 170 -3.23 1.32 8.83
CA ALA A 170 -2.42 1.73 9.97
C ALA A 170 -3.29 1.80 11.23
N VAL A 171 -2.84 1.10 12.26
CA VAL A 171 -3.50 1.05 13.57
C VAL A 171 -2.49 1.33 14.68
N PRO A 172 -2.90 1.97 15.79
CA PRO A 172 -2.02 2.16 16.94
C PRO A 172 -1.56 0.82 17.51
N SER A 173 -0.29 0.75 17.96
CA SER A 173 0.18 -0.40 18.73
C SER A 173 -0.54 -0.42 20.08
N LEU A 174 -1.16 -1.54 20.39
CA LEU A 174 -1.77 -1.78 21.70
C LEU A 174 -0.78 -2.50 22.63
N ASP A 175 -1.01 -2.43 23.93
CA ASP A 175 -0.28 -3.25 24.90
C ASP A 175 -0.66 -4.74 24.77
N ASP A 176 -0.01 -5.64 25.54
CA ASP A 176 -0.37 -7.07 25.55
C ASP A 176 -1.44 -7.40 26.61
N SER A 177 -2.34 -6.45 26.88
CA SER A 177 -3.44 -6.65 27.83
C SER A 177 -4.57 -7.50 27.22
N PRO A 178 -5.43 -8.13 28.05
CA PRO A 178 -6.62 -8.82 27.54
C PRO A 178 -7.53 -7.92 26.68
N ALA A 179 -7.69 -6.65 27.05
CA ALA A 179 -8.51 -5.70 26.30
C ALA A 179 -7.91 -5.38 24.92
N ALA A 180 -6.59 -5.26 24.82
CA ALA A 180 -5.92 -5.06 23.55
C ALA A 180 -6.03 -6.26 22.60
N ARG A 181 -6.02 -7.47 23.15
CA ARG A 181 -6.26 -8.71 22.39
C ARG A 181 -7.71 -8.81 21.91
N GLU A 182 -8.67 -8.42 22.75
CA GLU A 182 -10.09 -8.32 22.36
C GLU A 182 -10.28 -7.30 21.23
N ALA A 183 -9.73 -6.08 21.37
CA ALA A 183 -9.77 -5.07 20.32
C ALA A 183 -9.13 -5.54 19.00
N THR A 184 -8.06 -6.35 19.08
CA THR A 184 -7.46 -6.96 17.89
C THR A 184 -8.39 -7.97 17.23
N ALA A 185 -9.05 -8.83 18.01
CA ALA A 185 -10.01 -9.81 17.50
C ALA A 185 -11.25 -9.13 16.87
N ASP A 186 -11.78 -8.10 17.53
CA ASP A 186 -12.92 -7.32 17.03
C ASP A 186 -12.59 -6.67 15.69
N ARG A 187 -11.39 -6.09 15.56
CA ARG A 187 -10.90 -5.52 14.30
C ARG A 187 -10.80 -6.58 13.21
N GLU A 188 -10.24 -7.75 13.49
CA GLU A 188 -10.15 -8.84 12.51
C GLU A 188 -11.55 -9.30 12.05
N GLU A 189 -12.53 -9.35 12.97
CA GLU A 189 -13.90 -9.66 12.61
C GLU A 189 -14.57 -8.59 11.76
N LEU A 190 -14.36 -7.32 12.09
CA LEU A 190 -14.83 -6.20 11.30
C LEU A 190 -14.25 -6.24 9.87
N LEU A 191 -12.94 -6.43 9.74
CA LEU A 191 -12.28 -6.52 8.43
C LEU A 191 -12.79 -7.71 7.61
N ARG A 192 -13.00 -8.85 8.26
CA ARG A 192 -13.59 -10.04 7.62
C ARG A 192 -15.02 -9.81 7.16
N ALA A 193 -15.82 -9.07 7.94
CA ALA A 193 -17.18 -8.68 7.54
C ALA A 193 -17.19 -7.76 6.30
N HIS A 194 -16.14 -6.96 6.10
CA HIS A 194 -15.88 -6.19 4.88
C HIS A 194 -15.22 -7.01 3.75
N GLY A 195 -15.03 -8.30 3.97
CA GLY A 195 -14.48 -9.24 3.00
C GLY A 195 -12.95 -9.18 2.86
N TYR A 196 -12.23 -8.78 3.92
CA TYR A 196 -10.77 -8.82 3.92
C TYR A 196 -10.21 -9.98 4.75
N SER A 197 -9.10 -10.55 4.28
CA SER A 197 -8.18 -11.37 5.06
C SER A 197 -7.05 -10.47 5.56
N SER A 198 -6.95 -10.27 6.87
CA SER A 198 -5.97 -9.33 7.45
C SER A 198 -4.65 -10.01 7.79
N TYR A 199 -3.54 -9.43 7.33
CA TYR A 199 -2.19 -9.79 7.73
C TYR A 199 -1.62 -8.72 8.65
N THR A 200 -1.31 -9.05 9.90
CA THR A 200 -0.82 -8.07 10.86
C THR A 200 0.71 -8.09 10.96
N ILE A 201 1.35 -6.93 10.90
CA ILE A 201 2.78 -6.74 11.16
C ILE A 201 3.01 -5.58 12.13
N ASP A 202 3.98 -5.75 13.03
CA ASP A 202 4.42 -4.71 13.96
C ASP A 202 5.63 -3.98 13.39
N LEU A 203 5.55 -2.65 13.26
CA LEU A 203 6.62 -1.84 12.71
C LEU A 203 6.84 -0.57 13.54
N ASP A 204 8.10 -0.31 13.91
CA ASP A 204 8.56 0.96 14.45
C ASP A 204 9.42 1.67 13.39
N PHE A 205 8.86 2.69 12.75
CA PHE A 205 9.52 3.37 11.63
C PHE A 205 10.83 4.07 12.05
N ASN A 206 11.02 4.38 13.34
CA ASN A 206 12.26 4.99 13.83
C ASN A 206 13.39 3.97 14.04
N LYS A 207 13.05 2.68 14.07
CA LYS A 207 13.97 1.59 14.43
C LYS A 207 13.85 0.40 13.47
N LEU A 208 13.48 0.66 12.23
CA LEU A 208 13.42 -0.37 11.20
C LEU A 208 14.79 -1.03 11.02
N THR A 209 14.77 -2.36 11.05
CA THR A 209 15.94 -3.20 10.87
C THR A 209 15.85 -3.98 9.56
N ALA A 210 16.98 -4.50 9.09
CA ALA A 210 17.02 -5.43 7.96
C ALA A 210 16.10 -6.65 8.17
N GLY A 211 15.89 -7.08 9.43
CA GLY A 211 14.95 -8.15 9.77
C GLY A 211 13.50 -7.75 9.52
N ASP A 212 13.12 -6.51 9.81
CA ASP A 212 11.78 -5.99 9.52
C ASP A 212 11.54 -5.87 8.00
N HIS A 213 12.55 -5.40 7.25
CA HIS A 213 12.50 -5.42 5.80
C HIS A 213 12.32 -6.85 5.26
N GLN A 214 13.04 -7.83 5.81
CA GLN A 214 12.89 -9.23 5.41
C GLN A 214 11.49 -9.77 5.72
N ASN A 215 10.93 -9.47 6.89
CA ASN A 215 9.59 -9.91 7.28
C ASN A 215 8.50 -9.30 6.39
N LEU A 216 8.56 -7.99 6.14
CA LEU A 216 7.61 -7.32 5.25
C LEU A 216 7.74 -7.80 3.80
N ALA A 217 8.97 -8.07 3.35
CA ALA A 217 9.19 -8.63 2.02
C ALA A 217 8.56 -10.03 1.88
N LEU A 218 8.75 -10.91 2.87
CA LEU A 218 8.11 -12.23 2.90
C LEU A 218 6.59 -12.14 2.94
N LEU A 219 6.05 -11.27 3.80
CA LEU A 219 4.61 -11.03 3.89
C LEU A 219 4.02 -10.62 2.52
N LEU A 220 4.70 -9.74 1.79
CA LEU A 220 4.23 -9.33 0.47
C LEU A 220 4.35 -10.43 -0.60
N GLU A 221 5.26 -11.40 -0.45
CA GLU A 221 5.22 -12.58 -1.31
C GLU A 221 3.94 -13.39 -1.06
N ASP A 222 3.59 -13.61 0.21
CA ASP A 222 2.41 -14.38 0.61
C ASP A 222 1.13 -13.71 0.13
N VAL A 223 1.02 -12.40 0.36
CA VAL A 223 -0.11 -11.58 -0.11
C VAL A 223 -0.22 -11.60 -1.64
N CYS A 224 0.89 -11.45 -2.37
CA CYS A 224 0.83 -11.48 -3.83
C CYS A 224 0.47 -12.87 -4.39
N ASP A 225 0.91 -13.93 -3.72
CA ASP A 225 0.60 -15.30 -4.09
C ASP A 225 -0.88 -15.62 -3.79
N GLU A 226 -1.44 -15.15 -2.66
CA GLU A 226 -2.87 -15.25 -2.36
C GLU A 226 -3.70 -14.50 -3.41
N ILE A 227 -3.34 -13.26 -3.75
CA ILE A 227 -4.01 -12.50 -4.82
C ILE A 227 -4.00 -13.30 -6.13
N SER A 228 -2.86 -13.90 -6.46
CA SER A 228 -2.70 -14.70 -7.67
C SER A 228 -3.58 -15.95 -7.64
N SER A 229 -3.67 -16.62 -6.48
CA SER A 229 -4.57 -17.76 -6.28
C SER A 229 -6.04 -17.36 -6.45
N ILE A 230 -6.47 -16.26 -5.84
CA ILE A 230 -7.85 -15.77 -5.95
C ILE A 230 -8.22 -15.52 -7.42
N LYS A 231 -7.35 -14.84 -8.18
CA LYS A 231 -7.57 -14.58 -9.61
C LYS A 231 -7.59 -15.87 -10.43
N ALA A 232 -6.66 -16.79 -10.19
CA ALA A 232 -6.60 -18.08 -10.89
C ALA A 232 -7.82 -18.97 -10.60
N ASP A 233 -8.26 -19.04 -9.34
CA ASP A 233 -9.43 -19.81 -8.91
C ASP A 233 -10.72 -19.24 -9.51
N ALA A 234 -10.80 -17.91 -9.65
CA ALA A 234 -11.90 -17.24 -10.33
C ALA A 234 -11.93 -17.62 -11.81
N GLU A 235 -10.81 -17.52 -12.51
CA GLU A 235 -10.67 -17.91 -13.92
C GLU A 235 -11.02 -19.38 -14.15
N ALA A 236 -10.58 -20.27 -13.24
CA ALA A 236 -10.90 -21.70 -13.26
C ALA A 236 -12.34 -22.03 -12.82
N ARG A 237 -13.11 -21.04 -12.35
CA ARG A 237 -14.48 -21.19 -11.83
C ARG A 237 -14.58 -22.18 -10.67
N VAL A 238 -13.59 -22.19 -9.79
CA VAL A 238 -13.54 -23.07 -8.60
C VAL A 238 -13.80 -22.32 -7.30
N LEU A 239 -13.98 -20.99 -7.34
CA LEU A 239 -14.44 -20.21 -6.19
C LEU A 239 -15.85 -20.64 -5.76
N SER A 240 -15.98 -21.08 -4.50
CA SER A 240 -17.27 -21.46 -3.89
C SER A 240 -18.04 -20.29 -3.27
N SER A 241 -17.35 -19.18 -3.00
CA SER A 241 -17.89 -17.96 -2.39
C SER A 241 -17.07 -16.76 -2.84
N SER A 242 -17.54 -15.54 -2.51
CA SER A 242 -16.69 -14.35 -2.61
C SER A 242 -15.41 -14.58 -1.79
N PRO A 243 -14.22 -14.33 -2.37
CA PRO A 243 -12.96 -14.47 -1.64
C PRO A 243 -12.85 -13.38 -0.58
N LEU A 244 -12.07 -13.65 0.46
CA LEU A 244 -11.52 -12.60 1.29
C LEU A 244 -10.29 -12.04 0.59
N TRP A 245 -10.22 -10.72 0.43
CA TRP A 245 -9.07 -10.07 -0.21
C TRP A 245 -8.03 -9.66 0.82
N PRO A 246 -6.73 -9.79 0.54
CA PRO A 246 -5.71 -9.45 1.52
C PRO A 246 -5.67 -7.95 1.80
N MET A 247 -5.58 -7.63 3.09
CA MET A 247 -5.29 -6.31 3.62
C MET A 247 -4.14 -6.45 4.62
N ILE A 248 -3.17 -5.53 4.57
CA ILE A 248 -2.05 -5.53 5.51
C ILE A 248 -2.36 -4.55 6.64
N VAL A 249 -2.44 -5.04 7.87
CA VAL A 249 -2.57 -4.22 9.07
C VAL A 249 -1.19 -3.95 9.64
N VAL A 250 -0.84 -2.66 9.75
CA VAL A 250 0.43 -2.23 10.32
C VAL A 250 0.16 -1.63 11.69
N ARG A 251 0.61 -2.33 12.73
CA ARG A 251 0.59 -1.84 14.11
C ARG A 251 1.83 -1.02 14.37
N THR A 252 1.65 0.21 14.80
CA THR A 252 2.78 1.11 15.06
C THR A 252 2.52 2.01 16.26
N SER A 253 3.55 2.23 17.08
CA SER A 253 3.48 3.09 18.26
C SER A 253 3.45 4.58 17.92
N GLN A 254 3.81 4.91 16.67
CA GLN A 254 3.66 6.25 16.14
C GLN A 254 2.22 6.39 15.69
N THR A 255 1.50 7.36 16.27
CA THR A 255 0.24 7.81 15.67
C THR A 255 0.57 8.31 14.27
N TRP A 256 0.29 7.49 13.26
CA TRP A 256 0.17 7.96 11.88
C TRP A 256 -1.14 8.74 11.80
N GLU A 257 -1.14 9.89 12.45
CA GLU A 257 -2.01 10.97 12.04
C GLU A 257 -1.32 11.57 10.83
N TYR A 258 -2.03 11.59 9.70
CA TYR A 258 -1.74 12.52 8.61
C TYR A 258 -1.16 13.79 9.23
N ALA A 259 0.06 14.20 8.87
CA ALA A 259 0.56 15.51 9.25
C ALA A 259 -0.53 16.50 8.82
N ARG A 260 -1.31 16.96 9.79
CA ARG A 260 -2.46 17.84 9.63
C ARG A 260 -1.95 19.27 9.50
N GLU A 261 -0.84 19.43 8.80
CA GLU A 261 -0.19 20.71 8.56
C GLU A 261 -0.25 20.94 7.05
N HIS A 262 -1.10 21.90 6.67
CA HIS A 262 -1.33 22.47 5.34
C HIS A 262 -2.63 22.10 4.59
N VAL A 263 -3.68 21.62 5.29
CA VAL A 263 -5.04 21.98 4.83
C VAL A 263 -5.32 23.37 5.42
N PRO A 264 -5.39 24.46 4.61
CA PRO A 264 -5.84 25.74 5.12
C PRO A 264 -7.22 25.50 5.72
N SER A 265 -7.40 25.89 6.98
CA SER A 265 -8.67 25.80 7.69
C SER A 265 -9.79 26.34 6.80
N ILE A 266 -10.58 25.45 6.20
CA ILE A 266 -11.87 25.83 5.66
C ILE A 266 -12.69 26.16 6.90
N GLU A 267 -12.83 27.46 7.17
CA GLU A 267 -13.87 27.95 8.07
C GLU A 267 -15.17 27.31 7.60
N TYR A 268 -15.70 26.39 8.40
CA TYR A 268 -17.11 26.07 8.34
C TYR A 268 -17.85 27.36 8.64
N ALA A 269 -18.15 28.09 7.57
CA ALA A 269 -19.10 29.18 7.60
C ALA A 269 -20.38 28.60 8.19
N ARG A 270 -20.63 28.92 9.47
CA ARG A 270 -21.96 28.81 10.06
C ARG A 270 -22.87 29.61 9.15
N ARG A 271 -23.60 28.92 8.28
CA ARG A 271 -24.72 29.51 7.55
C ARG A 271 -25.91 29.62 8.53
N PRO A 272 -26.70 30.70 8.37
CA PRO A 272 -27.43 31.38 9.43
C PRO A 272 -28.55 30.56 10.06
#